data_AF-A0A2P4SEJ0-F1
#
_entry.id   AF-A0A2P4SEJ0-F1
#
_cell.length_a   1.000
_cell.length_b   1.000
_cell.length_c   1.000
_cell.angle_alpha   90.00
_cell.angle_beta   90.00
_cell.angle_gamma   90.00
#
_symmetry.space_group_name_H-M   'P 1'
#
loop_
_entity.id
_entity.type
_entity.pdbx_description
1 polymer ?
#
loop_
_entity_poly.entity_id
_entity_poly.type
_entity_poly.pdbx_seq_one_letter_code
_entity_poly.pdbx_strand_id
1 'polypeptide(L)'
;YARVWIPDPEEVWKSAELLKDYKPGDKVLQLRLEEGKDLEYCLDPKTKELPPLRNPDILVGENDLTALSYLHEPAVLHNLKVRFIDSKLIYTYCGKYCLFIL
;
A
#
# COMPACT_ATOMS: atom_id res chain seq x y z
N TYR A 1 -14.01 0.08 4.29
CA TYR A 1 -13.54 1.44 3.97
C TYR A 1 -12.30 1.34 3.09
N ALA A 2 -12.04 2.35 2.26
CA ALA A 2 -10.88 2.36 1.38
C ALA A 2 -9.59 2.57 2.20
N ARG A 3 -8.54 1.80 1.89
CA ARG A 3 -7.21 1.95 2.49
C ARG A 3 -6.23 2.47 1.45
N VAL A 4 -5.28 3.28 1.88
CA VAL A 4 -4.25 3.90 1.06
C VAL A 4 -2.89 3.72 1.71
N TRP A 5 -1.85 3.80 0.88
CA TRP A 5 -0.46 3.83 1.32
C TRP A 5 0.04 5.26 1.37
N ILE A 6 0.62 5.65 2.50
CA ILE A 6 1.28 6.95 2.69
C ILE A 6 2.76 6.74 3.01
N PRO A 7 3.65 7.66 2.61
CA PRO A 7 5.07 7.53 2.87
C PRO A 7 5.36 7.57 4.37
N ASP A 8 6.34 6.78 4.80
CA ASP A 8 6.80 6.68 6.17
C ASP A 8 8.34 6.60 6.25
N PRO A 9 9.01 7.32 7.17
CA PRO A 9 10.46 7.32 7.25
C PRO A 9 11.07 5.99 7.75
N GLU A 10 10.32 5.17 8.49
CA GLU A 10 10.82 3.92 9.06
C GLU A 10 10.48 2.71 8.17
N GLU A 11 9.23 2.62 7.72
CA GLU A 11 8.75 1.47 6.93
C GLU A 11 8.69 1.74 5.42
N VAL A 12 9.14 2.91 4.96
CA VAL A 12 8.99 3.44 3.58
C VAL A 12 7.53 3.77 3.23
N TRP A 13 6.60 2.84 3.49
CA TRP A 13 5.18 2.98 3.25
C TRP A 13 4.37 2.41 4.42
N LYS A 14 3.40 3.19 4.92
CA LYS A 14 2.44 2.75 5.94
C LYS A 14 1.01 2.78 5.43
N SER A 15 0.19 1.88 5.94
CA SER A 15 -1.23 1.81 5.60
C SER A 15 -2.04 2.79 6.42
N ALA A 16 -3.02 3.43 5.79
CA ALA A 16 -4.00 4.28 6.43
C ALA A 16 -5.40 4.08 5.83
N GLU A 17 -6.42 4.20 6.65
CA GLU A 17 -7.82 4.05 6.27
C GLU A 17 -8.48 5.42 6.06
N LEU A 18 -9.22 5.61 4.97
CA LEU A 18 -9.98 6.84 4.76
C LEU A 18 -11.16 6.90 5.73
N LEU A 19 -11.19 7.97 6.54
CA LEU A 19 -12.31 8.27 7.43
C LEU A 19 -13.46 8.99 6.72
N LYS A 20 -13.14 9.69 5.63
CA LYS A 20 -14.09 10.44 4.81
C LYS A 20 -13.80 10.21 3.34
N ASP A 21 -14.85 10.14 2.52
CA ASP A 21 -14.71 10.06 1.08
C ASP A 21 -14.07 11.32 0.52
N TYR A 22 -13.08 11.13 -0.36
CA TYR A 22 -12.43 12.22 -1.08
C TYR A 22 -13.39 12.83 -2.11
N LYS A 23 -13.50 14.17 -2.10
CA LYS A 23 -14.20 14.90 -3.16
C LYS A 23 -13.20 15.60 -4.07
N PRO A 24 -13.44 15.64 -5.39
CA PRO A 24 -12.59 16.38 -6.31
C PRO A 24 -12.46 17.84 -5.89
N GLY A 25 -11.25 18.27 -5.55
CA GLY A 25 -10.96 19.62 -5.04
C GLY A 25 -10.59 19.69 -3.56
N ASP A 26 -10.77 18.60 -2.81
CA ASP A 26 -10.26 18.51 -1.45
C ASP A 26 -8.72 18.58 -1.46
N LYS A 27 -8.17 19.35 -0.53
CA LYS A 27 -6.71 19.53 -0.37
C LYS A 27 -6.11 18.61 0.69
N VAL A 28 -6.97 17.98 1.48
CA VAL A 28 -6.58 17.14 2.61
C VAL A 28 -7.41 15.87 2.60
N LEU A 29 -6.76 14.75 2.96
CA LEU A 29 -7.42 13.49 3.22
C LEU A 29 -7.44 13.25 4.72
N GLN A 30 -8.59 12.88 5.27
CA GLN A 30 -8.69 12.44 6.67
C GLN A 30 -8.50 10.94 6.74
N LEU A 31 -7.37 10.55 7.32
CA LEU A 31 -6.90 9.19 7.38
C LEU A 31 -6.80 8.72 8.84
N ARG A 32 -6.96 7.42 9.05
CA ARG A 32 -6.67 6.74 10.32
C ARG A 32 -5.55 5.75 10.12
N LEU A 33 -4.48 5.91 10.89
CA LEU A 33 -3.37 4.96 10.91
C LEU A 33 -3.78 3.66 11.59
N GLU A 34 -3.05 2.58 11.33
CA GLU A 34 -3.29 1.27 11.98
C GLU A 34 -3.11 1.33 13.51
N GLU A 35 -2.31 2.27 14.01
CA GLU A 35 -2.15 2.57 15.44
C GLU A 35 -3.39 3.21 16.10
N GLY A 36 -4.45 3.48 15.32
CA GLY A 36 -5.67 4.14 15.79
C GLY A 36 -5.58 5.67 15.87
N LYS A 37 -4.44 6.26 15.46
CA LYS A 37 -4.25 7.71 15.40
C LYS A 37 -4.84 8.29 14.11
N ASP A 38 -5.61 9.36 14.25
CA ASP A 38 -6.13 10.11 13.12
C ASP A 38 -5.07 11.10 12.60
N LEU A 39 -4.95 11.18 11.27
CA LEU A 39 -3.98 11.99 10.56
C LEU A 39 -4.66 12.74 9.42
N GLU A 40 -4.38 14.04 9.32
CA GLU A 40 -4.72 14.82 8.14
C GLU A 40 -3.55 14.81 7.17
N TYR A 41 -3.75 14.20 6.00
CA TYR A 41 -2.74 14.10 4.96
C TYR A 41 -2.98 15.19 3.91
N CYS A 42 -2.07 16.16 3.84
CA CYS A 42 -2.12 17.24 2.85
C CYS A 42 -1.68 16.74 1.47
N LEU A 43 -2.55 16.90 0.47
CA LEU A 43 -2.23 16.62 -0.92
C LEU A 43 -1.38 17.74 -1.49
N ASP A 44 -0.36 17.40 -2.28
CA ASP A 44 0.45 18.41 -2.96
C ASP A 44 -0.40 19.12 -4.02
N PRO A 45 -0.62 20.44 -3.93
CA PRO A 45 -1.44 21.18 -4.88
C PRO A 45 -0.83 21.25 -6.28
N LYS A 46 0.47 20.98 -6.44
CA LYS A 46 1.17 21.01 -7.73
C LYS A 46 1.01 19.72 -8.52
N THR A 47 1.21 18.58 -7.86
CA THR A 47 1.11 17.27 -8.52
C THR A 47 -0.33 16.74 -8.51
N LYS A 48 -1.13 17.12 -7.50
CA LYS A 48 -2.49 16.61 -7.25
C LYS A 48 -2.55 15.07 -7.21
N GLU A 49 -1.42 14.43 -6.95
CA GLU A 49 -1.34 12.98 -6.90
C GLU A 49 -1.96 12.47 -5.61
N LEU A 50 -2.86 11.50 -5.75
CA LEU A 50 -3.47 10.82 -4.62
C LEU A 50 -2.57 9.68 -4.16
N PRO A 51 -2.54 9.39 -2.84
CA PRO A 51 -1.80 8.25 -2.34
C PRO A 51 -2.32 6.95 -2.97
N PRO A 52 -1.43 6.00 -3.30
CA PRO A 52 -1.82 4.76 -3.94
C PRO A 52 -2.78 3.94 -3.08
N LEU A 53 -3.79 3.32 -3.72
CA LEU A 53 -4.75 2.46 -3.04
C LEU A 53 -4.08 1.16 -2.55
N ARG A 54 -4.52 0.68 -1.39
CA ARG A 54 -4.10 -0.62 -0.85
C ARG A 54 -4.95 -1.73 -1.49
N ASN A 55 -4.30 -2.79 -1.92
CA ASN A 55 -4.98 -3.99 -2.41
C ASN A 55 -5.79 -4.65 -1.29
N PRO A 56 -6.93 -5.28 -1.62
CA PRO A 56 -7.67 -6.11 -0.67
C PRO A 56 -6.77 -7.19 -0.05
N ASP A 57 -6.96 -7.46 1.24
CA ASP A 57 -6.14 -8.41 2.00
C ASP A 57 -6.20 -9.84 1.41
N ILE A 58 -7.25 -10.18 0.65
CA ILE A 58 -7.41 -11.48 -0.05
C ILE A 58 -6.31 -11.71 -1.11
N LEU A 59 -5.80 -10.64 -1.71
CA LEU A 59 -4.76 -10.71 -2.75
C LEU A 59 -3.34 -10.59 -2.17
N VAL A 60 -3.22 -10.38 -0.86
CA VAL A 60 -1.94 -10.25 -0.17
C VAL A 60 -1.41 -11.64 0.13
N GLY A 61 -0.14 -11.90 -0.21
CA GLY A 61 0.49 -13.21 -0.04
C GLY A 61 0.42 -14.11 -1.27
N GLU A 62 -0.20 -13.66 -2.37
CA GLU A 62 -0.22 -14.39 -3.64
C GLU A 62 1.17 -14.75 -4.15
N ASN A 63 1.29 -15.91 -4.83
CA ASN A 63 2.59 -16.38 -5.35
C ASN A 63 3.10 -15.56 -6.53
N ASP A 64 2.19 -14.92 -7.27
CA ASP A 64 2.48 -14.04 -8.39
C ASP A 64 1.94 -12.64 -8.12
N LEU A 65 2.83 -11.65 -8.14
CA LEU A 65 2.50 -10.24 -7.93
C LEU A 65 1.58 -9.69 -9.04
N THR A 66 1.48 -10.35 -10.20
CA THR A 66 0.54 -9.95 -11.27
C THR A 66 -0.93 -10.17 -10.91
N ALA A 67 -1.21 -10.93 -9.85
CA ALA A 67 -2.58 -11.12 -9.33
C ALA A 67 -3.12 -9.88 -8.57
N LEU A 68 -2.25 -8.91 -8.26
CA LEU A 68 -2.65 -7.68 -7.56
C LEU A 68 -3.49 -6.77 -8.46
N SER A 69 -4.59 -6.24 -7.92
CA SER A 69 -5.44 -5.28 -8.64
C SER A 69 -4.75 -3.94 -8.88
N TYR A 70 -3.93 -3.51 -7.92
CA TYR A 70 -3.15 -2.27 -7.95
C TYR A 70 -1.67 -2.62 -7.84
N LEU A 71 -0.97 -2.66 -8.98
CA LEU A 71 0.45 -3.00 -9.04
C LEU A 71 1.31 -1.73 -8.96
N HIS A 72 1.65 -1.34 -7.73
CA HIS A 72 2.45 -0.14 -7.41
C HIS A 72 3.55 -0.52 -6.42
N GLU A 73 4.56 0.34 -6.26
CA GLU A 73 5.68 0.12 -5.33
C GLU A 73 5.26 -0.35 -3.92
N PRO A 74 4.34 0.32 -3.20
CA PRO A 74 3.95 -0.13 -1.86
C PRO A 74 3.24 -1.49 -1.85
N ALA A 75 2.51 -1.83 -2.91
CA ALA A 75 1.84 -3.12 -3.02
C ALA A 75 2.83 -4.27 -3.17
N VAL A 76 3.89 -4.07 -3.97
CA VAL A 76 4.98 -5.03 -4.14
C VAL A 76 5.75 -5.19 -2.83
N LEU A 77 6.15 -4.08 -2.20
CA LEU A 77 6.88 -4.11 -0.94
C LEU A 77 6.09 -4.84 0.16
N HIS A 78 4.80 -4.52 0.31
CA HIS A 78 3.94 -5.16 1.29
C HIS A 78 3.78 -6.66 1.06
N ASN A 79 3.52 -7.08 -0.19
CA ASN A 79 3.34 -8.49 -0.52
C ASN A 79 4.63 -9.30 -0.24
N LEU A 80 5.80 -8.77 -0.63
CA LEU A 80 7.09 -9.39 -0.35
C LEU A 80 7.37 -9.46 1.16
N LYS A 81 7.09 -8.40 1.92
CA LYS A 81 7.25 -8.37 3.39
C LYS A 81 6.43 -9.48 4.05
N VAL A 82 5.14 -9.60 3.72
CA VAL A 82 4.25 -10.64 4.27
C VAL A 82 4.74 -12.04 3.91
N ARG A 83 5.09 -12.29 2.65
CA ARG A 83 5.57 -13.61 2.21
C ARG A 83 6.88 -14.00 2.87
N PHE A 84 7.81 -13.07 3.02
CA PHE A 84 9.11 -13.34 3.60
C PHE A 84 9.06 -13.50 5.12
N ILE A 85 8.39 -12.58 5.82
CA ILE A 85 8.33 -12.59 7.30
C ILE A 85 7.37 -13.66 7.82
N ASP A 86 6.14 -13.69 7.30
CA ASP A 86 5.08 -14.54 7.87
C ASP A 86 5.15 -15.97 7.32
N SER A 87 5.45 -16.11 6.02
CA SER A 87 5.44 -17.41 5.33
C SER A 87 6.82 -18.01 5.08
N LYS A 88 7.91 -17.27 5.34
CA LYS A 88 9.31 -17.67 5.06
C LYS A 88 9.53 -18.10 3.61
N LEU A 89 8.76 -17.52 2.69
CA LEU A 89 8.85 -17.78 1.25
C LEU A 89 9.81 -16.78 0.62
N ILE A 90 10.95 -17.28 0.18
CA ILE A 90 12.03 -16.50 -0.42
C ILE A 90 11.89 -16.31 -1.93
N TYR A 91 10.96 -17.03 -2.56
CA TYR A 91 10.64 -16.93 -3.98
C TYR A 91 9.25 -16.35 -4.20
N THR A 92 9.17 -15.33 -5.06
CA THR A 92 7.91 -14.71 -5.48
C THR A 92 7.96 -14.41 -6.97
N TYR A 93 6.92 -14.79 -7.70
CA TYR A 93 6.82 -14.50 -9.13
C TYR A 93 6.33 -13.07 -9.36
N CYS A 94 6.85 -12.46 -10.43
CA CYS A 94 6.37 -11.22 -11.00
C CYS A 94 6.16 -11.46 -12.49
N GLY A 95 5.07 -12.18 -12.80
CA GLY A 95 4.79 -12.67 -14.15
C GLY A 95 5.88 -13.60 -14.66
N LYS A 96 6.65 -13.14 -15.67
CA LYS A 96 7.73 -13.94 -16.28
C LYS A 96 9.02 -13.96 -15.45
N TYR A 97 9.13 -13.08 -14.46
CA TYR A 97 10.33 -12.95 -13.64
C TYR A 97 10.13 -13.64 -12.29
N CYS A 98 11.22 -14.17 -11.73
CA CYS A 98 11.23 -14.73 -10.37
C CYS A 98 12.12 -13.85 -9.50
N LEU A 99 11.55 -13.34 -8.41
CA LEU A 99 12.26 -12.57 -7.39
C LEU A 99 12.72 -13.54 -6.30
N PHE A 100 13.98 -13.39 -5.89
CA PHE A 100 14.60 -14.16 -4.83
C PHE A 100 15.12 -13.22 -3.75
N ILE A 101 14.70 -13.43 -2.50
CA ILE A 101 15.04 -12.60 -1.34
C ILE A 101 15.85 -13.45 -0.35
N LEU A 102 17.09 -13.04 -0.07
CA LEU A 102 18.02 -13.69 0.86
C LEU A 102 18.11 -12.96 2.19
#